data_AF-A0A2E6MFH1-F1
#
_entry.id   AF-A0A2E6MFH1-F1
#
_cell.length_a   1.000
_cell.length_b   1.000
_cell.length_c   1.000
_cell.angle_alpha   90.00
_cell.angle_beta   90.00
_cell.angle_gamma   90.00
#
_symmetry.space_group_name_H-M   'P 1'
#
loop_
_entity.id
_entity.type
_entity.pdbx_description
1 polymer ?
#
loop_
_entity_poly.entity_id
_entity_poly.type
_entity_poly.pdbx_seq_one_letter_code
_entity_poly.pdbx_strand_id
1 'polypeptide(L)'
;MSKEKQKKFGKPKSFSNYSDSKIDPLQKTSLLSRIFGNQKKLDDARKTFFTAYKFESNINPLRIITLLLLLSVILGLGMFFIERNNERIYKSWKYQGISSIPPSNISNFDQVIDFSKKEQLSNCDSWDPNKLLEGECDKPISYVNEMNETQSRSQILYIFQFLLMFLLFFPLGTFFHRSLRNIKTLRYETSVSPEKSIVWIYFSVFLYFLAVFISKFISKDFNVSFSIVFLSFLFLSYRLYKTFIEIYKGSLIEKSNRLFFIFTNKFKIWFISYLSILFFNPSIITRFWAYELNNIDDLITATKLMNYSSIVIIIFCFFSIVLVAEIYKLQEIKNIKVGSITVDPLQ
;
A
#
# COMPACT_ATOMS: atom_id res chain seq x y z
N MET A 1 23.19 52.89 36.32
CA MET A 1 22.17 51.81 36.33
C MET A 1 21.88 51.39 34.90
N SER A 2 22.21 50.14 34.57
CA SER A 2 22.02 49.53 33.27
C SER A 2 20.53 49.28 32.97
N LYS A 3 20.17 49.41 31.69
CA LYS A 3 19.01 48.69 31.13
C LYS A 3 19.51 47.97 29.87
N GLU A 4 19.87 46.70 30.05
CA GLU A 4 20.09 45.79 28.93
C GLU A 4 18.76 45.57 28.19
N LYS A 5 18.71 45.95 26.92
CA LYS A 5 17.71 45.42 25.98
C LYS A 5 18.25 44.13 25.41
N GLN A 6 17.62 43.01 25.78
CA GLN A 6 17.83 41.70 25.18
C GLN A 6 17.72 41.78 23.64
N LYS A 7 18.81 41.45 22.94
CA LYS A 7 18.78 41.22 21.50
C LYS A 7 17.98 39.95 21.23
N LYS A 8 16.78 40.10 20.66
CA LYS A 8 15.99 39.01 20.08
C LYS A 8 16.81 38.33 18.97
N PHE A 9 16.84 37.00 19.02
CA PHE A 9 17.33 36.04 18.03
C PHE A 9 17.68 36.65 16.66
N GLY A 10 18.98 36.80 16.40
CA GLY A 10 19.48 37.06 15.05
C GLY A 10 19.17 35.87 14.15
N LYS A 11 18.76 36.15 12.91
CA LYS A 11 18.71 35.15 11.83
C LYS A 11 20.06 34.41 11.80
N PRO A 12 20.09 33.07 11.66
CA PRO A 12 21.36 32.36 11.54
C PRO A 12 22.09 32.95 10.33
N LYS A 13 23.33 33.42 10.56
CA LYS A 13 24.23 33.83 9.49
C LYS A 13 24.31 32.66 8.52
N SER A 14 23.97 32.93 7.26
CA SER A 14 24.22 32.03 6.15
C SER A 14 25.63 31.46 6.27
N PHE A 15 25.75 30.13 6.29
CA PHE A 15 27.02 29.45 6.06
C PHE A 15 27.42 29.69 4.60
N SER A 16 27.96 30.88 4.32
CA SER A 16 28.39 31.35 3.01
C SER A 16 29.91 31.33 2.86
N ASN A 17 30.59 30.35 3.47
CA ASN A 17 32.06 30.22 3.40
C ASN A 17 32.50 28.86 2.84
N TYR A 18 31.79 28.33 1.85
CA TYR A 18 32.35 27.28 0.98
C TYR A 18 31.99 27.58 -0.48
N SER A 19 32.56 28.68 -0.98
CA SER A 19 32.79 28.84 -2.40
C SER A 19 34.10 29.61 -2.59
N ASP A 20 35.20 28.87 -2.57
CA ASP A 20 36.33 29.21 -3.42
C ASP A 20 36.79 27.93 -4.10
N SER A 21 36.47 27.86 -5.38
CA SER A 21 36.95 26.83 -6.30
C SER A 21 38.39 27.16 -6.68
N LYS A 22 39.34 26.44 -6.09
CA LYS A 22 40.62 26.01 -6.69
C LYS A 22 41.40 25.25 -5.59
N ILE A 23 41.96 24.10 -5.97
CA ILE A 23 42.87 23.23 -5.18
C ILE A 23 42.14 22.12 -4.38
N ASP A 24 41.92 20.96 -5.01
CA ASP A 24 42.43 19.64 -4.56
C ASP A 24 41.72 18.46 -5.27
N PRO A 25 42.43 17.51 -5.92
CA PRO A 25 41.82 16.36 -6.62
C PRO A 25 41.33 15.24 -5.70
N LEU A 26 41.36 15.42 -4.37
CA LEU A 26 41.17 14.36 -3.36
C LEU A 26 40.09 14.68 -2.33
N GLN A 27 39.04 15.43 -2.72
CA GLN A 27 37.85 15.53 -1.86
C GLN A 27 37.13 14.18 -1.82
N LYS A 28 37.45 13.38 -0.80
CA LYS A 28 36.64 12.24 -0.36
C LYS A 28 35.21 12.73 -0.15
N THR A 29 34.35 12.50 -1.15
CA THR A 29 32.91 12.76 -1.03
C THR A 29 32.39 11.90 0.11
N SER A 30 31.96 12.52 1.20
CA SER A 30 31.32 11.79 2.31
C SER A 30 30.10 11.02 1.78
N LEU A 31 29.85 9.83 2.31
CA LEU A 31 28.66 9.02 1.97
C LEU A 31 27.36 9.84 2.06
N LEU A 32 27.29 10.76 3.03
CA LEU A 32 26.22 11.74 3.21
C LEU A 32 26.05 12.68 2.00
N SER A 33 27.13 13.22 1.43
CA SER A 33 27.06 14.06 0.22
C SER A 33 26.66 13.29 -1.04
N ARG A 34 26.90 11.96 -1.08
CA ARG A 34 26.43 11.06 -2.13
C ARG A 34 24.93 10.72 -1.99
N ILE A 35 24.45 10.53 -0.76
CA ILE A 35 23.07 10.13 -0.47
C ILE A 35 22.11 11.33 -0.54
N PHE A 36 22.50 12.49 0.00
CA PHE A 36 21.63 13.67 0.09
C PHE A 36 21.94 14.75 -0.97
N GLY A 37 22.96 14.52 -1.80
CA GLY A 37 23.42 15.47 -2.81
C GLY A 37 24.33 16.55 -2.24
N ASN A 38 25.21 17.07 -3.09
CA ASN A 38 26.06 18.22 -2.76
C ASN A 38 25.18 19.49 -2.63
N GLN A 39 25.52 20.43 -1.75
CA GLN A 39 24.68 21.60 -1.41
C GLN A 39 24.30 22.43 -2.65
N LYS A 40 25.22 22.53 -3.62
CA LYS A 40 24.97 23.12 -4.94
C LYS A 40 23.86 22.42 -5.73
N LYS A 41 23.76 21.09 -5.68
CA LYS A 41 22.67 20.33 -6.32
C LYS A 41 21.33 20.56 -5.61
N LEU A 42 21.33 20.76 -4.29
CA LEU A 42 20.11 21.11 -3.55
C LEU A 42 19.64 22.53 -3.89
N ASP A 43 20.57 23.48 -4.04
CA ASP A 43 20.26 24.85 -4.46
C ASP A 43 19.82 24.92 -5.92
N ASP A 44 20.46 24.17 -6.82
CA ASP A 44 20.03 24.04 -8.21
C ASP A 44 18.66 23.35 -8.31
N ALA A 45 18.41 22.30 -7.51
CA ALA A 45 17.08 21.68 -7.41
C ALA A 45 16.05 22.70 -6.91
N ARG A 46 16.37 23.51 -5.89
CA ARG A 46 15.50 24.58 -5.40
C ARG A 46 15.23 25.63 -6.47
N LYS A 47 16.23 26.04 -7.28
CA LYS A 47 16.00 26.94 -8.42
C LYS A 47 15.10 26.30 -9.47
N THR A 48 15.29 25.01 -9.75
CA THR A 48 14.46 24.24 -10.69
C THR A 48 13.01 24.13 -10.22
N PHE A 49 12.77 24.05 -8.90
CA PHE A 49 11.42 24.05 -8.32
C PHE A 49 10.60 25.31 -8.67
N PHE A 50 11.26 26.46 -8.84
CA PHE A 50 10.62 27.72 -9.21
C PHE A 50 10.66 28.00 -10.72
N THR A 51 11.01 27.01 -11.54
CA THR A 51 10.97 27.17 -12.99
C THR A 51 9.55 27.07 -13.52
N ALA A 52 9.26 27.92 -14.50
CA ALA A 52 8.02 27.87 -15.23
C ALA A 52 7.85 26.52 -15.94
N TYR A 53 6.66 25.93 -15.86
CA TYR A 53 6.38 24.60 -16.40
C TYR A 53 5.23 24.59 -17.38
N LYS A 54 5.27 23.63 -18.30
CA LYS A 54 4.27 23.42 -19.34
C LYS A 54 3.55 22.10 -19.12
N PHE A 55 2.50 21.86 -19.90
CA PHE A 55 1.81 20.58 -19.92
C PHE A 55 2.78 19.45 -20.23
N GLU A 56 2.73 18.38 -19.44
CA GLU A 56 3.52 17.18 -19.66
C GLU A 56 2.60 15.97 -19.83
N SER A 57 2.87 15.14 -20.85
CA SER A 57 2.10 13.92 -21.07
C SER A 57 2.35 12.89 -19.96
N ASN A 58 1.29 12.20 -19.56
CA ASN A 58 1.33 11.15 -18.54
C ASN A 58 1.50 9.73 -19.11
N ILE A 59 1.79 9.60 -20.42
CA ILE A 59 1.85 8.31 -21.11
C ILE A 59 2.89 7.33 -20.53
N ASN A 60 4.07 7.82 -20.15
CA ASN A 60 5.14 6.97 -19.60
C ASN A 60 4.79 6.41 -18.21
N PRO A 61 4.40 7.25 -17.22
CA PRO A 61 3.86 6.75 -15.96
C PRO A 61 2.67 5.80 -16.16
N LEU A 62 1.74 6.12 -17.07
CA LEU A 62 0.59 5.27 -17.38
C LEU A 62 1.01 3.86 -17.84
N ARG A 63 1.99 3.75 -18.74
CA ARG A 63 2.50 2.45 -19.22
C ARG A 63 3.08 1.62 -18.09
N ILE A 64 3.90 2.23 -17.23
CA ILE A 64 4.52 1.57 -16.08
C ILE A 64 3.45 1.12 -15.07
N ILE A 65 2.52 2.02 -14.72
CA ILE A 65 1.39 1.71 -13.82
C ILE A 65 0.59 0.54 -14.38
N THR A 66 0.26 0.57 -15.67
CA THR A 66 -0.53 -0.49 -16.32
C THR A 66 0.19 -1.83 -16.25
N LEU A 67 1.48 -1.87 -16.57
CA LEU A 67 2.29 -3.09 -16.50
C LEU A 67 2.34 -3.67 -15.07
N LEU A 68 2.60 -2.83 -14.07
CA LEU A 68 2.68 -3.27 -12.67
C LEU A 68 1.30 -3.72 -12.14
N LEU A 69 0.22 -3.03 -12.51
CA LEU A 69 -1.14 -3.44 -12.13
C LEU A 69 -1.58 -4.73 -12.83
N LEU A 70 -1.17 -4.97 -14.07
CA LEU A 70 -1.41 -6.26 -14.75
C LEU A 70 -0.67 -7.40 -14.07
N LEU A 71 0.60 -7.19 -13.68
CA LEU A 71 1.35 -8.16 -12.90
C LEU A 71 0.64 -8.46 -11.56
N SER A 72 0.10 -7.42 -10.92
CA SER A 72 -0.69 -7.54 -9.69
C SER A 72 -1.97 -8.35 -9.89
N VAL A 73 -2.64 -8.21 -11.04
CA VAL A 73 -3.79 -9.05 -11.40
C VAL A 73 -3.38 -10.53 -11.53
N ILE A 74 -2.25 -10.81 -12.17
CA ILE A 74 -1.73 -12.18 -12.33
C ILE A 74 -1.42 -12.80 -10.96
N LEU A 75 -0.73 -12.05 -10.08
CA LEU A 75 -0.47 -12.49 -8.71
C LEU A 75 -1.78 -12.69 -7.93
N GLY A 76 -2.75 -11.79 -8.09
CA GLY A 76 -4.10 -11.91 -7.52
C GLY A 76 -4.81 -13.20 -7.92
N LEU A 77 -4.74 -13.57 -9.21
CA LEU A 77 -5.28 -14.84 -9.70
C LEU A 77 -4.54 -16.04 -9.10
N GLY A 78 -3.20 -15.97 -9.00
CA GLY A 78 -2.40 -17.01 -8.35
C GLY A 78 -2.81 -17.23 -6.89
N MET A 79 -2.92 -16.15 -6.10
CA MET A 79 -3.37 -16.21 -4.71
C MET A 79 -4.77 -16.78 -4.59
N PHE A 80 -5.70 -16.39 -5.48
CA PHE A 80 -7.06 -16.94 -5.50
C PHE A 80 -7.08 -18.46 -5.68
N PHE A 81 -6.27 -19.02 -6.58
CA PHE A 81 -6.23 -20.47 -6.78
C PHE A 81 -5.59 -21.20 -5.59
N ILE A 82 -4.53 -20.64 -5.00
CA ILE A 82 -3.87 -21.22 -3.82
C ILE A 82 -4.82 -21.25 -2.64
N GLU A 83 -5.46 -20.12 -2.32
CA GLU A 83 -6.39 -20.02 -1.19
C GLU A 83 -7.62 -20.92 -1.39
N ARG A 84 -8.10 -21.08 -2.62
CA ARG A 84 -9.19 -22.02 -2.93
C ARG A 84 -8.75 -23.48 -2.77
N ASN A 85 -7.49 -23.80 -3.06
CA ASN A 85 -6.95 -25.13 -2.80
C ASN A 85 -6.81 -25.39 -1.30
N ASN A 86 -6.26 -24.42 -0.55
CA ASN A 86 -6.14 -24.48 0.90
C ASN A 86 -7.52 -24.68 1.57
N GLU A 87 -8.56 -23.97 1.10
CA GLU A 87 -9.93 -24.16 1.61
C GLU A 87 -10.43 -25.60 1.43
N ARG A 88 -10.09 -26.26 0.31
CA ARG A 88 -10.49 -27.65 0.06
C ARG A 88 -9.78 -28.61 1.00
N ILE A 89 -8.48 -28.39 1.24
CA ILE A 89 -7.68 -29.17 2.18
C ILE A 89 -8.30 -29.09 3.58
N TYR A 90 -8.54 -27.87 4.08
CA TYR A 90 -9.10 -27.67 5.41
C TYR A 90 -10.52 -28.24 5.56
N LYS A 91 -11.34 -28.16 4.51
CA LYS A 91 -12.64 -28.86 4.49
C LYS A 91 -12.46 -30.38 4.55
N SER A 92 -11.46 -30.94 3.87
CA SER A 92 -11.18 -32.37 3.92
C SER A 92 -10.81 -32.82 5.33
N TRP A 93 -9.99 -32.05 6.04
CA TRP A 93 -9.64 -32.32 7.44
C TRP A 93 -10.88 -32.30 8.33
N LYS A 94 -11.77 -31.32 8.14
CA LYS A 94 -13.06 -31.30 8.84
C LYS A 94 -13.89 -32.55 8.58
N TYR A 95 -13.97 -33.02 7.32
CA TYR A 95 -14.67 -34.26 6.98
C TYR A 95 -14.02 -35.51 7.59
N GLN A 96 -12.71 -35.48 7.82
CA GLN A 96 -11.95 -36.53 8.51
C GLN A 96 -12.09 -36.46 10.04
N GLY A 97 -12.83 -35.48 10.57
CA GLY A 97 -13.09 -35.32 12.00
C GLY A 97 -12.10 -34.42 12.73
N ILE A 98 -11.18 -33.76 12.03
CA ILE A 98 -10.21 -32.84 12.64
C ILE A 98 -10.91 -31.55 13.08
N SER A 99 -10.75 -31.20 14.35
CA SER A 99 -11.42 -30.05 14.96
C SER A 99 -10.49 -28.88 15.28
N SER A 100 -9.24 -29.17 15.66
CA SER A 100 -8.22 -28.18 16.00
C SER A 100 -7.24 -27.94 14.85
N ILE A 101 -6.58 -26.79 14.90
CA ILE A 101 -5.65 -26.34 13.86
C ILE A 101 -4.30 -27.02 14.09
N PRO A 102 -3.73 -27.72 13.08
CA PRO A 102 -2.38 -28.27 13.17
C PRO A 102 -1.34 -27.15 13.39
N PRO A 103 -0.28 -27.39 14.15
CA PRO A 103 0.82 -26.44 14.26
C PRO A 103 1.44 -26.19 12.87
N SER A 104 2.02 -25.00 12.67
CA SER A 104 2.62 -24.61 11.39
C SER A 104 4.07 -25.05 11.21
N ASN A 105 4.71 -25.58 12.25
CA ASN A 105 6.10 -26.02 12.20
C ASN A 105 6.34 -27.26 13.06
N ILE A 106 6.97 -28.27 12.46
CA ILE A 106 7.39 -29.52 13.12
C ILE A 106 8.47 -29.26 14.18
N SER A 107 9.28 -28.19 14.04
CA SER A 107 10.35 -27.89 15.00
C SER A 107 9.84 -27.71 16.44
N ASN A 108 8.58 -27.31 16.62
CA ASN A 108 7.92 -27.24 17.93
C ASN A 108 7.16 -28.54 18.20
N PHE A 109 7.90 -29.63 18.40
CA PHE A 109 7.31 -30.97 18.48
C PHE A 109 6.31 -31.14 19.63
N ASP A 110 6.47 -30.41 20.74
CA ASP A 110 5.50 -30.41 21.84
C ASP A 110 4.09 -30.03 21.37
N GLN A 111 3.99 -29.10 20.41
CA GLN A 111 2.70 -28.70 19.82
C GLN A 111 2.11 -29.81 18.94
N VAL A 112 2.95 -30.64 18.33
CA VAL A 112 2.54 -31.80 17.53
C VAL A 112 1.96 -32.88 18.45
N ILE A 113 2.60 -33.13 19.59
CA ILE A 113 2.10 -34.04 20.63
C ILE A 113 0.75 -33.54 21.18
N ASP A 114 0.65 -32.25 21.51
CA ASP A 114 -0.58 -31.64 22.03
C ASP A 114 -1.73 -31.72 21.01
N PHE A 115 -1.44 -31.49 19.72
CA PHE A 115 -2.40 -31.67 18.64
C PHE A 115 -2.85 -33.12 18.52
N SER A 116 -1.91 -34.08 18.53
CA SER A 116 -2.22 -35.51 18.47
C SER A 116 -3.13 -35.96 19.61
N LYS A 117 -2.87 -35.49 20.84
CA LYS A 117 -3.69 -35.77 22.03
C LYS A 117 -5.09 -35.19 21.92
N LYS A 118 -5.22 -33.96 21.43
CA LYS A 118 -6.53 -33.29 21.24
C LYS A 118 -7.39 -34.00 20.19
N GLU A 119 -6.78 -34.41 19.09
CA GLU A 119 -7.49 -35.03 17.95
C GLU A 119 -7.55 -36.56 18.01
N GLN A 120 -6.96 -37.18 19.04
CA GLN A 120 -6.91 -38.63 19.23
C GLN A 120 -6.36 -39.39 17.99
N LEU A 121 -5.36 -38.80 17.33
CA LEU A 121 -4.87 -39.28 16.03
C LEU A 121 -3.86 -40.43 16.12
N SER A 122 -3.11 -40.51 17.22
CA SER A 122 -2.21 -41.62 17.55
C SER A 122 -1.74 -41.55 19.01
N ASN A 123 -0.99 -42.57 19.46
CA ASN A 123 -0.30 -42.61 20.76
C ASN A 123 0.96 -41.73 20.79
N CYS A 124 1.14 -40.79 19.84
CA CYS A 124 2.28 -39.87 19.81
C CYS A 124 2.36 -39.08 21.12
N ASP A 125 3.22 -39.53 22.04
CA ASP A 125 3.27 -39.09 23.43
C ASP A 125 4.66 -38.62 23.88
N SER A 126 5.71 -38.88 23.09
CA SER A 126 7.09 -38.62 23.47
C SER A 126 7.98 -38.21 22.29
N TRP A 127 9.16 -37.68 22.63
CA TRP A 127 10.21 -37.30 21.70
C TRP A 127 11.24 -38.43 21.46
N ASP A 128 10.89 -39.67 21.83
CA ASP A 128 11.81 -40.80 21.72
C ASP A 128 12.12 -41.10 20.24
N PRO A 129 13.40 -41.00 19.81
CA PRO A 129 13.80 -41.25 18.43
C PRO A 129 13.39 -42.63 17.92
N ASN A 130 13.34 -43.64 18.78
CA ASN A 130 12.97 -45.01 18.36
C ASN A 130 11.48 -45.09 18.01
N LYS A 131 10.61 -44.49 18.83
CA LYS A 131 9.16 -44.39 18.57
C LYS A 131 8.84 -43.56 17.33
N LEU A 132 9.62 -42.50 17.09
CA LEU A 132 9.51 -41.69 15.88
C LEU A 132 9.90 -42.49 14.63
N LEU A 133 10.93 -43.32 14.72
CA LEU A 133 11.35 -44.22 13.63
C LEU A 133 10.34 -45.35 13.37
N GLU A 134 9.58 -45.75 14.38
CA GLU A 134 8.47 -46.71 14.27
C GLU A 134 7.19 -46.10 13.65
N GLY A 135 7.17 -44.78 13.44
CA GLY A 135 6.06 -44.08 12.77
C GLY A 135 4.88 -43.72 13.67
N GLU A 136 5.05 -43.76 15.01
CA GLU A 136 3.95 -43.46 15.96
C GLU A 136 3.35 -42.04 15.79
N CYS A 137 4.13 -41.12 15.22
CA CYS A 137 3.74 -39.72 14.99
C CYS A 137 3.52 -39.36 13.51
N ASP A 138 3.53 -40.32 12.58
CA ASP A 138 3.46 -40.04 11.14
C ASP A 138 2.17 -39.32 10.73
N LYS A 139 1.04 -39.74 11.31
CA LYS A 139 -0.28 -39.17 11.04
C LYS A 139 -0.43 -37.71 11.50
N PRO A 140 -0.08 -37.32 12.75
CA PRO A 140 -0.06 -35.91 13.11
C PRO A 140 0.99 -35.12 12.31
N ILE A 141 2.17 -35.69 12.02
CA ILE A 141 3.21 -35.04 11.22
C ILE A 141 2.73 -34.74 9.79
N SER A 142 1.92 -35.61 9.16
CA SER A 142 1.40 -35.37 7.82
C SER A 142 0.50 -34.13 7.76
N TYR A 143 -0.37 -33.92 8.76
CA TYR A 143 -1.19 -32.70 8.83
C TYR A 143 -0.36 -31.44 9.05
N VAL A 144 0.70 -31.52 9.86
CA VAL A 144 1.63 -30.40 10.11
C VAL A 144 2.42 -30.05 8.84
N ASN A 145 2.89 -31.05 8.10
CA ASN A 145 3.55 -30.86 6.82
C ASN A 145 2.62 -30.19 5.80
N GLU A 146 1.38 -30.67 5.68
CA GLU A 146 0.39 -30.10 4.77
C GLU A 146 0.03 -28.66 5.18
N MET A 147 -0.10 -28.38 6.48
CA MET A 147 -0.30 -27.02 7.01
C MET A 147 0.88 -26.07 6.72
N ASN A 148 2.11 -26.55 6.85
CA ASN A 148 3.29 -25.76 6.53
C ASN A 148 3.35 -25.44 5.02
N GLU A 149 3.04 -26.42 4.17
CA GLU A 149 3.02 -26.27 2.72
C GLU A 149 1.94 -25.26 2.26
N THR A 150 0.73 -25.33 2.83
CA THR A 150 -0.36 -24.39 2.49
C THR A 150 -0.02 -22.95 2.91
N GLN A 151 0.53 -22.75 4.11
CA GLN A 151 0.90 -21.42 4.60
C GLN A 151 2.08 -20.82 3.82
N SER A 152 3.13 -21.60 3.55
CA SER A 152 4.33 -21.12 2.88
C SER A 152 4.04 -20.59 1.47
N ARG A 153 3.27 -21.34 0.67
CA ARG A 153 2.89 -20.95 -0.69
C ARG A 153 2.11 -19.64 -0.74
N SER A 154 1.16 -19.49 0.17
CA SER A 154 0.33 -18.29 0.30
C SER A 154 1.17 -17.06 0.68
N GLN A 155 2.02 -17.20 1.72
CA GLN A 155 2.85 -16.11 2.23
C GLN A 155 3.81 -15.55 1.17
N ILE A 156 4.44 -16.42 0.38
CA ILE A 156 5.38 -16.00 -0.67
C ILE A 156 4.70 -15.08 -1.69
N LEU A 157 3.51 -15.46 -2.18
CA LEU A 157 2.78 -14.61 -3.13
C LEU A 157 2.32 -13.30 -2.49
N TYR A 158 1.89 -13.31 -1.24
CA TYR A 158 1.54 -12.09 -0.52
C TYR A 158 2.74 -11.13 -0.37
N ILE A 159 3.94 -11.65 -0.13
CA ILE A 159 5.17 -10.84 -0.06
C ILE A 159 5.46 -10.18 -1.41
N PHE A 160 5.41 -10.95 -2.51
CA PHE A 160 5.61 -10.40 -3.85
C PHE A 160 4.54 -9.35 -4.20
N GLN A 161 3.29 -9.62 -3.84
CA GLN A 161 2.19 -8.68 -4.03
C GLN A 161 2.41 -7.38 -3.25
N PHE A 162 2.85 -7.48 -1.99
CA PHE A 162 3.15 -6.32 -1.16
C PHE A 162 4.30 -5.48 -1.73
N LEU A 163 5.39 -6.12 -2.16
CA LEU A 163 6.52 -5.44 -2.80
C LEU A 163 6.11 -4.76 -4.10
N LEU A 164 5.27 -5.41 -4.90
CA LEU A 164 4.74 -4.84 -6.13
C LEU A 164 3.86 -3.60 -5.85
N MET A 165 3.00 -3.69 -4.83
CA MET A 165 2.20 -2.54 -4.39
C MET A 165 3.08 -1.39 -3.90
N PHE A 166 4.18 -1.68 -3.19
CA PHE A 166 5.14 -0.66 -2.78
C PHE A 166 5.83 0.01 -3.99
N LEU A 167 6.27 -0.78 -4.97
CA LEU A 167 6.87 -0.25 -6.20
C LEU A 167 5.90 0.66 -6.99
N LEU A 168 4.60 0.38 -6.94
CA LEU A 168 3.56 1.22 -7.56
C LEU A 168 3.45 2.63 -6.97
N PHE A 169 3.92 2.88 -5.74
CA PHE A 169 3.85 4.22 -5.12
C PHE A 169 4.54 5.27 -5.98
N PHE A 170 5.72 4.95 -6.52
CA PHE A 170 6.53 5.90 -7.27
C PHE A 170 5.85 6.35 -8.57
N PRO A 171 5.47 5.46 -9.52
CA PRO A 171 4.85 5.89 -10.76
C PRO A 171 3.45 6.47 -10.53
N LEU A 172 2.67 5.99 -9.54
CA LEU A 172 1.40 6.62 -9.16
C LEU A 172 1.60 8.04 -8.64
N GLY A 173 2.59 8.24 -7.77
CA GLY A 173 2.97 9.56 -7.29
C GLY A 173 3.31 10.52 -8.41
N THR A 174 4.17 10.10 -9.33
CA THR A 174 4.53 10.89 -10.51
C THR A 174 3.29 11.20 -11.36
N PHE A 175 2.43 10.22 -11.60
CA PHE A 175 1.21 10.41 -12.39
C PHE A 175 0.27 11.42 -11.75
N PHE A 176 -0.02 11.30 -10.45
CA PHE A 176 -0.90 12.24 -9.75
C PHE A 176 -0.28 13.63 -9.61
N HIS A 177 1.03 13.71 -9.39
CA HIS A 177 1.77 14.98 -9.39
C HIS A 177 1.59 15.73 -10.69
N ARG A 178 1.91 15.05 -11.80
CA ARG A 178 1.82 15.62 -13.13
C ARG A 178 0.38 15.95 -13.48
N SER A 179 -0.58 15.09 -13.11
CA SER A 179 -2.01 15.35 -13.32
C SER A 179 -2.46 16.64 -12.62
N LEU A 180 -2.02 16.87 -11.37
CA LEU A 180 -2.33 18.09 -10.61
C LEU A 180 -1.58 19.33 -11.12
N ARG A 181 -0.36 19.19 -11.68
CA ARG A 181 0.31 20.31 -12.35
C ARG A 181 -0.40 20.65 -13.67
N ASN A 182 -0.76 19.63 -14.43
CA ASN A 182 -1.38 19.79 -15.74
C ASN A 182 -2.69 20.56 -15.67
N ILE A 183 -3.52 20.39 -14.63
CA ILE A 183 -4.78 21.14 -14.54
C ILE A 183 -4.55 22.67 -14.55
N LYS A 184 -3.49 23.17 -13.90
CA LYS A 184 -3.12 24.61 -13.96
C LYS A 184 -2.69 25.02 -15.36
N THR A 185 -1.88 24.19 -16.02
CA THR A 185 -1.48 24.42 -17.43
C THR A 185 -2.68 24.37 -18.38
N LEU A 186 -3.76 23.69 -18.02
CA LEU A 186 -5.03 23.63 -18.74
C LEU A 186 -6.01 24.74 -18.33
N ARG A 187 -5.49 25.87 -17.82
CA ARG A 187 -6.23 27.09 -17.46
C ARG A 187 -7.30 26.88 -16.39
N TYR A 188 -7.10 25.88 -15.52
CA TYR A 188 -7.95 25.68 -14.35
C TYR A 188 -7.32 26.32 -13.11
N GLU A 189 -8.01 27.30 -12.55
CA GLU A 189 -7.63 27.94 -11.30
C GLU A 189 -7.92 27.00 -10.14
N THR A 190 -6.87 26.65 -9.39
CA THR A 190 -6.98 25.83 -8.19
C THR A 190 -6.04 26.35 -7.11
N SER A 191 -6.55 26.40 -5.87
CA SER A 191 -5.76 26.69 -4.68
C SER A 191 -4.92 25.50 -4.21
N VAL A 192 -5.09 24.34 -4.85
CA VAL A 192 -4.41 23.11 -4.48
C VAL A 192 -2.98 23.09 -5.05
N SER A 193 -2.00 22.94 -4.17
CA SER A 193 -0.61 22.66 -4.57
C SER A 193 -0.46 21.17 -4.87
N PRO A 194 0.10 20.80 -6.05
CA PRO A 194 0.40 19.42 -6.40
C PRO A 194 1.30 18.73 -5.36
N GLU A 195 2.34 19.42 -4.89
CA GLU A 195 3.33 18.92 -3.95
C GLU A 195 2.69 18.63 -2.60
N LYS A 196 1.93 19.61 -2.06
CA LYS A 196 1.22 19.43 -0.79
C LYS A 196 0.21 18.28 -0.87
N SER A 197 -0.48 18.14 -1.99
CA SER A 197 -1.49 17.08 -2.17
C SER A 197 -0.88 15.70 -2.07
N ILE A 198 0.24 15.46 -2.74
CA ILE A 198 0.93 14.17 -2.70
C ILE A 198 1.47 13.87 -1.32
N VAL A 199 2.11 14.87 -0.68
CA VAL A 199 2.60 14.71 0.69
C VAL A 199 1.47 14.28 1.61
N TRP A 200 0.30 14.92 1.50
CA TRP A 200 -0.88 14.54 2.29
C TRP A 200 -1.42 13.16 1.93
N ILE A 201 -1.43 12.75 0.67
CA ILE A 201 -1.85 11.41 0.25
C ILE A 201 -0.90 10.37 0.87
N TYR A 202 0.41 10.51 0.67
CA TYR A 202 1.40 9.57 1.22
C TYR A 202 1.39 9.52 2.74
N PHE A 203 1.28 10.67 3.39
CA PHE A 203 1.13 10.72 4.84
C PHE A 203 -0.13 9.97 5.30
N SER A 204 -1.24 10.11 4.57
CA SER A 204 -2.48 9.38 4.90
C SER A 204 -2.35 7.88 4.68
N VAL A 205 -1.65 7.45 3.63
CA VAL A 205 -1.37 6.04 3.37
C VAL A 205 -0.50 5.46 4.49
N PHE A 206 0.57 6.17 4.85
CA PHE A 206 1.42 5.79 5.98
C PHE A 206 0.62 5.69 7.28
N LEU A 207 -0.21 6.69 7.58
CA LEU A 207 -1.05 6.71 8.77
C LEU A 207 -2.02 5.53 8.80
N TYR A 208 -2.64 5.20 7.66
CA TYR A 208 -3.51 4.02 7.55
C TYR A 208 -2.74 2.73 7.87
N PHE A 209 -1.57 2.50 7.25
CA PHE A 209 -0.77 1.31 7.57
C PHE A 209 -0.37 1.29 9.04
N LEU A 210 0.14 2.41 9.56
CA LEU A 210 0.53 2.54 10.96
C LEU A 210 -0.64 2.17 11.90
N ALA A 211 -1.83 2.67 11.63
CA ALA A 211 -3.03 2.37 12.40
C ALA A 211 -3.39 0.88 12.34
N VAL A 212 -3.30 0.24 11.18
CA VAL A 212 -3.57 -1.21 11.04
C VAL A 212 -2.60 -2.04 11.90
N PHE A 213 -1.31 -1.68 11.93
CA PHE A 213 -0.32 -2.42 12.69
C PHE A 213 -0.38 -2.13 14.20
N ILE A 214 -0.60 -0.87 14.61
CA ILE A 214 -0.49 -0.44 16.01
C ILE A 214 -1.82 -0.57 16.78
N SER A 215 -2.98 -0.49 16.12
CA SER A 215 -4.30 -0.49 16.77
C SER A 215 -4.54 -1.66 17.75
N LYS A 216 -4.07 -2.86 17.42
CA LYS A 216 -4.17 -4.04 18.29
C LYS A 216 -3.14 -4.10 19.42
N PHE A 217 -2.06 -3.32 19.33
CA PHE A 217 -1.15 -3.10 20.45
C PHE A 217 -1.71 -2.05 21.43
N ILE A 218 -2.45 -1.06 20.92
CA ILE A 218 -3.09 -0.02 21.74
C ILE A 218 -4.25 -0.61 22.55
N SER A 219 -5.08 -1.45 21.93
CA SER A 219 -6.23 -2.07 22.60
C SER A 219 -6.46 -3.48 22.07
N LYS A 220 -6.92 -4.38 22.94
CA LYS A 220 -7.45 -5.69 22.52
C LYS A 220 -8.92 -5.60 22.09
N ASP A 221 -9.65 -4.62 22.64
CA ASP A 221 -11.06 -4.37 22.32
C ASP A 221 -11.22 -4.07 20.82
N PHE A 222 -12.09 -4.85 20.16
CA PHE A 222 -12.32 -4.74 18.73
C PHE A 222 -12.79 -3.35 18.33
N ASN A 223 -13.74 -2.76 19.06
CA ASN A 223 -14.36 -1.48 18.69
C ASN A 223 -13.35 -0.34 18.78
N VAL A 224 -12.52 -0.33 19.83
CA VAL A 224 -11.47 0.68 20.01
C VAL A 224 -10.42 0.56 18.91
N SER A 225 -9.87 -0.64 18.68
CA SER A 225 -8.86 -0.86 17.64
C SER A 225 -9.40 -0.55 16.25
N PHE A 226 -10.64 -0.96 15.96
CA PHE A 226 -11.27 -0.73 14.66
C PHE A 226 -11.53 0.77 14.44
N SER A 227 -11.93 1.50 15.48
CA SER A 227 -12.15 2.96 15.38
C SER A 227 -10.88 3.72 15.00
N ILE A 228 -9.71 3.31 15.50
CA ILE A 228 -8.41 3.90 15.14
C ILE A 228 -8.11 3.70 13.64
N VAL A 229 -8.31 2.48 13.15
CA VAL A 229 -8.13 2.16 11.72
C VAL A 229 -9.14 2.91 10.86
N PHE A 230 -10.40 2.94 11.27
CA PHE A 230 -11.48 3.58 10.57
C PHE A 230 -11.26 5.10 10.42
N LEU A 231 -10.79 5.77 11.48
CA LEU A 231 -10.47 7.21 11.41
C LEU A 231 -9.35 7.49 10.41
N SER A 232 -8.31 6.66 10.40
CA SER A 232 -7.19 6.78 9.46
C SER A 232 -7.63 6.53 8.02
N PHE A 233 -8.55 5.57 7.83
CA PHE A 233 -9.21 5.30 6.56
C PHE A 233 -10.05 6.49 6.06
N LEU A 234 -10.85 7.12 6.93
CA LEU A 234 -11.64 8.30 6.56
C LEU A 234 -10.74 9.45 6.11
N PHE A 235 -9.63 9.66 6.82
CA PHE A 235 -8.65 10.68 6.45
C PHE A 235 -8.03 10.42 5.08
N LEU A 236 -7.58 9.18 4.81
CA LEU A 236 -7.03 8.78 3.52
C LEU A 236 -8.06 8.94 2.39
N SER A 237 -9.28 8.46 2.59
CA SER A 237 -10.36 8.52 1.60
C SER A 237 -10.73 9.97 1.28
N TYR A 238 -10.80 10.84 2.28
CA TYR A 238 -11.01 12.27 2.09
C TYR A 238 -9.90 12.92 1.25
N ARG A 239 -8.62 12.62 1.53
CA ARG A 239 -7.49 13.17 0.77
C ARG A 239 -7.52 12.75 -0.69
N LEU A 240 -7.72 11.46 -0.96
CA LEU A 240 -7.84 10.96 -2.32
C LEU A 240 -9.03 11.58 -3.04
N TYR A 241 -10.22 11.56 -2.42
CA TYR A 241 -11.43 12.13 -3.00
C TYR A 241 -11.26 13.60 -3.37
N LYS A 242 -10.70 14.43 -2.47
CA LYS A 242 -10.42 15.85 -2.73
C LYS A 242 -9.48 16.03 -3.93
N THR A 243 -8.41 15.23 -4.01
CA THR A 243 -7.47 15.29 -5.13
C THR A 243 -8.12 14.90 -6.46
N PHE A 244 -8.94 13.85 -6.48
CA PHE A 244 -9.65 13.44 -7.69
C PHE A 244 -10.67 14.48 -8.14
N ILE A 245 -11.40 15.14 -7.23
CA ILE A 245 -12.31 16.25 -7.59
C ILE A 245 -11.56 17.31 -8.41
N GLU A 246 -10.41 17.77 -7.93
CA GLU A 246 -9.64 18.82 -8.60
C GLU A 246 -9.10 18.36 -9.95
N ILE A 247 -8.57 17.13 -10.02
CA ILE A 247 -8.11 16.55 -11.30
C ILE A 247 -9.26 16.50 -12.30
N TYR A 248 -10.44 15.99 -11.92
CA TYR A 248 -11.58 15.90 -12.83
C TYR A 248 -12.07 17.27 -13.28
N LYS A 249 -12.32 18.20 -12.34
CA LYS A 249 -12.73 19.58 -12.67
C LYS A 249 -11.76 20.27 -13.62
N GLY A 250 -10.46 20.12 -13.37
CA GLY A 250 -9.42 20.72 -14.20
C GLY A 250 -9.21 20.03 -15.55
N SER A 251 -9.62 18.76 -15.69
CA SER A 251 -9.45 17.98 -16.92
C SER A 251 -10.68 17.99 -17.84
N LEU A 252 -11.87 18.33 -17.32
CA LEU A 252 -13.07 18.49 -18.13
C LEU A 252 -13.02 19.77 -19.00
N ILE A 253 -13.60 19.69 -20.19
CA ILE A 253 -13.70 20.81 -21.14
C ILE A 253 -14.74 21.82 -20.64
N GLU A 254 -15.93 21.33 -20.28
CA GLU A 254 -17.02 22.14 -19.73
C GLU A 254 -17.00 22.11 -18.21
N LYS A 255 -17.12 23.29 -17.58
CA LYS A 255 -17.24 23.40 -16.13
C LYS A 255 -18.64 22.96 -15.70
N SER A 256 -18.76 21.77 -15.14
CA SER A 256 -19.98 21.35 -14.44
C SER A 256 -19.95 21.80 -12.98
N ASN A 257 -20.95 22.60 -12.57
CA ASN A 257 -21.11 23.04 -11.18
C ASN A 257 -21.76 21.98 -10.27
N ARG A 258 -22.31 20.89 -10.83
CA ARG A 258 -22.96 19.84 -10.04
C ARG A 258 -21.96 18.75 -9.65
N LEU A 259 -21.62 18.71 -8.36
CA LEU A 259 -20.69 17.75 -7.75
C LEU A 259 -20.96 16.28 -8.15
N PHE A 260 -22.22 15.89 -8.29
CA PHE A 260 -22.63 14.52 -8.61
C PHE A 260 -22.30 14.07 -10.05
N PHE A 261 -22.16 15.03 -10.96
CA PHE A 261 -21.84 14.81 -12.38
C PHE A 261 -20.35 14.99 -12.70
N ILE A 262 -19.52 15.38 -11.72
CA ILE A 262 -18.08 15.54 -11.93
C ILE A 262 -17.41 14.18 -12.17
N PHE A 263 -17.86 13.16 -11.44
CA PHE A 263 -17.28 11.82 -11.52
C PHE A 263 -18.02 10.92 -12.49
N THR A 264 -17.25 10.24 -13.34
CA THR A 264 -17.76 9.20 -14.21
C THR A 264 -18.16 7.96 -13.42
N ASN A 265 -18.99 7.10 -14.02
CA ASN A 265 -19.33 5.82 -13.43
C ASN A 265 -18.09 4.94 -13.20
N LYS A 266 -17.06 5.07 -14.04
CA LYS A 266 -15.77 4.38 -13.88
C LYS A 266 -15.08 4.78 -12.59
N PHE A 267 -15.03 6.09 -12.27
CA PHE A 267 -14.50 6.55 -10.98
C PHE A 267 -15.33 6.02 -9.81
N LYS A 268 -16.67 6.05 -9.90
CA LYS A 268 -17.54 5.57 -8.81
C LYS A 268 -17.30 4.08 -8.51
N ILE A 269 -17.18 3.26 -9.55
CA ILE A 269 -16.88 1.83 -9.40
C ILE A 269 -15.47 1.64 -8.83
N TRP A 270 -14.49 2.37 -9.35
CA TRP A 270 -13.13 2.34 -8.80
C TRP A 270 -13.12 2.71 -7.31
N PHE A 271 -13.83 3.77 -6.92
CA PHE A 271 -13.88 4.23 -5.54
C PHE A 271 -14.50 3.18 -4.63
N ILE A 272 -15.59 2.52 -5.03
CA ILE A 272 -16.17 1.40 -4.28
C ILE A 272 -15.15 0.26 -4.13
N SER A 273 -14.47 -0.14 -5.21
CA SER A 273 -13.44 -1.19 -5.15
C SER A 273 -12.26 -0.80 -4.23
N TYR A 274 -11.90 0.49 -4.21
CA TYR A 274 -10.91 1.06 -3.32
C TYR A 274 -11.34 0.97 -1.85
N LEU A 275 -12.61 1.26 -1.52
CA LEU A 275 -13.10 1.09 -0.16
C LEU A 275 -13.07 -0.39 0.25
N SER A 276 -13.49 -1.29 -0.65
CA SER A 276 -13.46 -2.74 -0.38
C SER A 276 -12.05 -3.23 -0.06
N ILE A 277 -11.03 -2.83 -0.81
CA ILE A 277 -9.65 -3.32 -0.56
C ILE A 277 -9.06 -2.82 0.76
N LEU A 278 -9.50 -1.65 1.26
CA LEU A 278 -9.04 -1.16 2.55
C LEU A 278 -9.66 -1.89 3.75
N PHE A 279 -10.76 -2.61 3.58
CA PHE A 279 -11.32 -3.47 4.64
C PHE A 279 -11.02 -4.95 4.44
N PHE A 280 -10.70 -5.38 3.22
CA PHE A 280 -10.50 -6.80 2.89
C PHE A 280 -9.11 -7.09 2.34
N ASN A 281 -8.08 -6.32 2.71
CA ASN A 281 -6.70 -6.72 2.46
C ASN A 281 -6.21 -7.74 3.51
N PRO A 282 -5.16 -8.54 3.20
CA PRO A 282 -4.68 -9.60 4.09
C PRO A 282 -4.26 -9.11 5.49
N SER A 283 -3.71 -7.88 5.59
CA SER A 283 -3.30 -7.32 6.88
C SER A 283 -4.49 -6.98 7.78
N ILE A 284 -5.59 -6.49 7.21
CA ILE A 284 -6.84 -6.28 7.98
C ILE A 284 -7.46 -7.62 8.34
N ILE A 285 -7.52 -8.57 7.41
CA ILE A 285 -8.10 -9.90 7.66
C ILE A 285 -7.43 -10.58 8.84
N THR A 286 -6.10 -10.71 8.83
CA THR A 286 -5.37 -11.38 9.93
C THR A 286 -5.44 -10.64 11.28
N ARG A 287 -5.68 -9.33 11.29
CA ARG A 287 -5.68 -8.53 12.53
C ARG A 287 -7.05 -8.24 13.11
N PHE A 288 -8.10 -8.32 12.30
CA PHE A 288 -9.46 -7.95 12.71
C PHE A 288 -10.46 -9.06 12.47
N TRP A 289 -10.52 -9.59 11.24
CA TRP A 289 -11.56 -10.55 10.87
C TRP A 289 -11.23 -12.00 11.27
N ALA A 290 -9.95 -12.35 11.28
CA ALA A 290 -9.41 -13.67 11.59
C ALA A 290 -8.34 -13.57 12.70
N TYR A 291 -8.60 -12.71 13.70
CA TYR A 291 -7.66 -12.44 14.79
C TYR A 291 -7.49 -13.63 15.74
N GLU A 292 -8.60 -14.27 16.10
CA GLU A 292 -8.64 -15.44 16.97
C GLU A 292 -9.05 -16.65 16.13
N LEU A 293 -8.11 -17.56 15.88
CA LEU A 293 -8.34 -18.83 15.18
C LEU A 293 -8.30 -19.95 16.22
N ASN A 294 -9.45 -20.47 16.60
CA ASN A 294 -9.54 -21.49 17.66
C ASN A 294 -9.70 -22.90 17.09
N ASN A 295 -10.43 -23.03 15.98
CA ASN A 295 -10.77 -24.32 15.38
C ASN A 295 -10.63 -24.29 13.83
N ILE A 296 -10.82 -25.45 13.21
CA ILE A 296 -10.77 -25.60 11.74
C ILE A 296 -11.84 -24.77 11.02
N ASP A 297 -13.00 -24.52 11.62
CA ASP A 297 -14.05 -23.70 11.02
C ASP A 297 -13.67 -22.22 10.92
N ASP A 298 -12.99 -21.70 11.95
CA ASP A 298 -12.42 -20.36 11.94
C ASP A 298 -11.34 -20.25 10.86
N LEU A 299 -10.49 -21.28 10.72
CA LEU A 299 -9.46 -21.35 9.67
C LEU A 299 -10.08 -21.35 8.27
N ILE A 300 -11.10 -22.17 8.01
CA ILE A 300 -11.83 -22.20 6.74
C ILE A 300 -12.45 -20.82 6.45
N THR A 301 -13.02 -20.17 7.46
CA THR A 301 -13.62 -18.84 7.32
C THR A 301 -12.58 -17.77 6.99
N ALA A 302 -11.43 -17.81 7.66
CA ALA A 302 -10.29 -16.94 7.37
C ALA A 302 -9.78 -17.13 5.94
N THR A 303 -9.64 -18.38 5.48
CA THR A 303 -9.24 -18.70 4.10
C THR A 303 -10.26 -18.20 3.08
N LYS A 304 -11.57 -18.29 3.37
CA LYS A 304 -12.61 -17.69 2.50
C LYS A 304 -12.46 -16.17 2.40
N LEU A 305 -12.14 -15.49 3.50
CA LEU A 305 -11.86 -14.06 3.47
C LEU A 305 -10.60 -13.73 2.65
N MET A 306 -9.57 -14.56 2.71
CA MET A 306 -8.37 -14.43 1.86
C MET A 306 -8.66 -14.66 0.37
N ASN A 307 -9.53 -15.62 0.05
CA ASN A 307 -10.09 -15.80 -1.30
C ASN A 307 -10.80 -14.54 -1.78
N TYR A 308 -11.67 -13.96 -0.94
CA TYR A 308 -12.38 -12.73 -1.25
C TYR A 308 -11.41 -11.55 -1.44
N SER A 309 -10.38 -11.44 -0.60
CA SER A 309 -9.31 -10.45 -0.74
C SER A 309 -8.67 -10.46 -2.13
N SER A 310 -8.36 -11.66 -2.63
CA SER A 310 -7.76 -11.85 -3.95
C SER A 310 -8.65 -11.34 -5.08
N ILE A 311 -9.96 -11.63 -5.00
CA ILE A 311 -10.96 -11.11 -5.96
C ILE A 311 -11.02 -9.58 -5.92
N VAL A 312 -11.09 -9.00 -4.72
CA VAL A 312 -11.14 -7.54 -4.53
C VAL A 312 -9.89 -6.87 -5.08
N ILE A 313 -8.70 -7.45 -4.88
CA ILE A 313 -7.43 -6.99 -5.45
C ILE A 313 -7.49 -6.96 -6.98
N ILE A 314 -7.95 -8.04 -7.61
CA ILE A 314 -8.06 -8.14 -9.07
C ILE A 314 -8.98 -7.02 -9.61
N ILE A 315 -10.17 -6.89 -9.02
CA ILE A 315 -11.16 -5.88 -9.41
C ILE A 315 -10.58 -4.47 -9.25
N PHE A 316 -9.97 -4.17 -8.09
CA PHE A 316 -9.37 -2.87 -7.81
C PHE A 316 -8.24 -2.53 -8.80
N CYS A 317 -7.36 -3.48 -9.11
CA CYS A 317 -6.26 -3.27 -10.05
C CYS A 317 -6.79 -3.00 -11.46
N PHE A 318 -7.79 -3.75 -11.91
CA PHE A 318 -8.42 -3.54 -13.21
C PHE A 318 -9.05 -2.14 -13.32
N PHE A 319 -9.87 -1.75 -12.34
CA PHE A 319 -10.48 -0.41 -12.35
C PHE A 319 -9.46 0.70 -12.16
N SER A 320 -8.34 0.46 -11.49
CA SER A 320 -7.24 1.42 -11.36
C SER A 320 -6.60 1.71 -12.72
N ILE A 321 -6.39 0.69 -13.57
CA ILE A 321 -5.93 0.88 -14.95
C ILE A 321 -6.91 1.75 -15.74
N VAL A 322 -8.21 1.42 -15.67
CA VAL A 322 -9.26 2.17 -16.35
C VAL A 322 -9.27 3.64 -15.92
N LEU A 323 -9.15 3.90 -14.61
CA LEU A 323 -9.17 5.25 -14.05
C LEU A 323 -7.96 6.08 -14.48
N VAL A 324 -6.75 5.54 -14.37
CA VAL A 324 -5.52 6.26 -14.75
C VAL A 324 -5.52 6.54 -16.26
N ALA A 325 -6.00 5.60 -17.07
CA ALA A 325 -6.16 5.79 -18.52
C ALA A 325 -7.22 6.86 -18.85
N GLU A 326 -8.32 6.92 -18.09
CA GLU A 326 -9.35 7.95 -18.25
C GLU A 326 -8.82 9.35 -17.94
N ILE A 327 -8.15 9.53 -16.79
CA ILE A 327 -7.57 10.83 -16.41
C ILE A 327 -6.57 11.30 -17.48
N TYR A 328 -5.70 10.39 -17.93
CA TYR A 328 -4.77 10.66 -19.02
C TYR A 328 -5.51 11.16 -20.27
N LYS A 329 -6.53 10.43 -20.74
CA LYS A 329 -7.31 10.80 -21.93
C LYS A 329 -8.01 12.15 -21.77
N LEU A 330 -8.62 12.42 -20.62
CA LEU A 330 -9.31 13.69 -20.38
C LEU A 330 -8.34 14.87 -20.49
N GLN A 331 -7.15 14.76 -19.90
CA GLN A 331 -6.14 15.81 -19.95
C GLN A 331 -5.57 16.03 -21.34
N GLU A 332 -5.27 14.95 -22.08
CA GLU A 332 -4.77 15.06 -23.46
C GLU A 332 -5.82 15.66 -24.40
N ILE A 333 -7.08 15.22 -24.32
CA ILE A 333 -8.17 15.76 -25.14
C ILE A 333 -8.35 17.26 -24.87
N LYS A 334 -8.33 17.67 -23.60
CA LYS A 334 -8.44 19.08 -23.24
C LYS A 334 -7.24 19.88 -23.75
N ASN A 335 -6.03 19.34 -23.62
CA ASN A 335 -4.82 19.98 -24.14
C ASN A 335 -4.91 20.20 -25.66
N ILE A 336 -5.34 19.19 -26.42
CA ILE A 336 -5.49 19.28 -27.88
C ILE A 336 -6.55 20.32 -28.27
N LYS A 337 -7.67 20.40 -27.55
CA LYS A 337 -8.80 21.29 -27.91
C LYS A 337 -8.63 22.74 -27.44
N VAL A 338 -8.09 22.95 -26.25
CA VAL A 338 -8.03 24.26 -25.59
C VAL A 338 -6.62 24.86 -25.60
N GLY A 339 -5.60 24.00 -25.75
CA GLY A 339 -4.19 24.36 -25.60
C GLY A 339 -3.77 24.52 -24.14
N SER A 340 -2.48 24.36 -23.89
CA SER A 340 -1.87 24.59 -22.57
C SER A 340 -1.18 25.96 -22.48
N ILE A 341 -1.12 26.51 -21.26
CA ILE A 341 -0.28 27.66 -20.93
C ILE A 341 0.98 27.22 -20.18
N THR A 342 1.98 28.11 -20.16
CA THR A 342 3.12 27.98 -19.25
C THR A 342 2.72 28.59 -17.91
N VAL A 343 2.97 27.89 -16.81
CA VAL A 343 2.66 28.35 -15.46
C VAL A 343 3.96 28.69 -14.73
N ASP A 344 4.07 29.92 -14.26
CA ASP A 344 5.14 30.35 -13.36
C ASP A 344 4.73 30.06 -11.91
N PRO A 345 5.48 29.25 -11.13
CA PRO A 345 5.15 28.96 -9.73
C PRO A 345 5.22 30.18 -8.79
N LEU A 346 5.86 31.28 -9.21
CA LEU A 346 6.06 32.49 -8.42
C LEU A 346 4.98 33.56 -8.63
N GLN A 347 4.11 33.37 -9.64
CA GLN A 347 2.88 34.16 -9.85
C GLN A 347 1.69 33.45 -9.20
#